data_AF-A0A2X1WFR7-F1
#
_entry.id   AF-A0A2X1WFR7-F1
#
_cell.length_a   1.000
_cell.length_b   1.000
_cell.length_c   1.000
_cell.angle_alpha   90.00
_cell.angle_beta   90.00
_cell.angle_gamma   90.00
#
_symmetry.space_group_name_H-M   'P 1'
#
loop_
_entity.id
_entity.type
_entity.pdbx_description
1 polymer ?
#
loop_
_entity_poly.entity_id
_entity_poly.type
_entity_poly.pdbx_seq_one_letter_code
_entity_poly.pdbx_strand_id
1 'polypeptide(L)'
;MFIRRYGLKHVVDMDLSKCFDRLDHELIIQQVKKRVTDSSVLELIRQFLQSGVMIDGKLASTDIGSPQGGVISPLSANIYLDAFDQAMRDRGHRIVRYADDILILCRSAKGAQRALEVATKLLSRTLSYR
;
A
#
# COMPACT_ATOMS: atom_id res chain seq x y z
N MET A 1 10.09 19.43 7.31
CA MET A 1 9.85 20.59 6.42
C MET A 1 8.36 21.03 6.35
N PHE A 2 7.37 20.12 6.36
CA PHE A 2 5.94 20.48 6.26
C PHE A 2 5.29 21.00 7.55
N ILE A 3 5.61 20.39 8.70
CA ILE A 3 5.02 20.72 10.02
C ILE A 3 5.19 22.21 10.36
N ARG A 4 6.42 22.71 10.27
CA ARG A 4 6.76 24.11 10.60
C ARG A 4 6.29 25.10 9.54
N ARG A 5 6.34 24.74 8.25
CA ARG A 5 5.99 25.66 7.14
C ARG A 5 4.48 25.83 6.94
N TYR A 6 3.68 24.80 7.23
CA TYR A 6 2.23 24.81 7.00
C TYR A 6 1.38 24.74 8.28
N GLY A 7 2.02 24.84 9.45
CA GLY A 7 1.32 24.77 10.74
C GLY A 7 0.63 23.43 10.99
N LEU A 8 1.13 22.34 10.41
CA LEU A 8 0.54 21.00 10.53
C LEU A 8 1.09 20.33 11.79
N LYS A 9 0.50 20.66 12.95
CA LYS A 9 0.99 20.25 14.27
C LYS A 9 0.56 18.85 14.70
N HIS A 10 -0.34 18.21 13.96
CA HIS A 10 -0.86 16.88 14.26
C HIS A 10 -0.50 15.91 13.15
N VAL A 11 -0.17 14.68 13.53
CA VAL A 11 0.21 13.61 12.62
C VAL A 11 -0.63 12.38 12.96
N VAL A 12 -1.19 11.76 11.93
CA VAL A 12 -1.64 10.37 12.01
C VAL A 12 -0.49 9.52 11.51
N ASP A 13 -0.08 8.56 12.32
CA ASP A 13 0.93 7.56 12.00
C ASP A 13 0.22 6.24 11.73
N MET A 14 0.46 5.64 10.57
CA MET A 14 -0.15 4.38 10.15
C MET A 14 0.93 3.45 9.61
N ASP A 15 1.03 2.28 10.24
CA ASP A 15 1.88 1.17 9.81
C ASP A 15 1.02 0.13 9.07
N LEU A 16 1.40 -0.16 7.82
CA LEU A 16 0.73 -1.13 6.95
C LEU A 16 1.55 -2.41 6.70
N SER A 17 2.66 -2.61 7.42
CA SER A 17 3.54 -3.77 7.29
C SER A 17 2.78 -5.11 7.27
N LYS A 18 1.85 -5.30 8.21
CA LYS A 18 1.01 -6.51 8.34
C LYS A 18 -0.08 -6.66 7.28
N CYS A 19 -0.43 -5.58 6.57
CA CYS A 19 -1.42 -5.64 5.50
C CYS A 19 -0.84 -6.30 4.24
N PHE A 20 0.48 -6.33 4.09
CA PHE A 20 1.14 -6.90 2.91
C PHE A 20 1.00 -8.43 2.80
N ASP A 21 0.95 -9.11 3.95
CA ASP A 21 0.68 -10.55 4.03
C ASP A 21 -0.76 -10.92 3.56
N ARG A 22 -1.63 -9.92 3.36
CA ARG A 22 -3.03 -10.10 2.95
C ARG A 22 -3.35 -9.45 1.61
N LEU A 23 -2.35 -9.02 0.85
CA LEU A 23 -2.56 -8.41 -0.45
C LEU A 23 -3.10 -9.43 -1.45
N ASP A 24 -4.21 -9.07 -2.08
CA ASP A 24 -4.73 -9.77 -3.24
C ASP A 24 -3.84 -9.48 -4.47
N HIS A 25 -3.17 -10.51 -4.97
CA HIS A 25 -2.29 -10.43 -6.14
C HIS A 25 -3.04 -9.98 -7.39
N GLU A 26 -4.32 -10.33 -7.54
CA GLU A 26 -5.11 -9.92 -8.71
C GLU A 26 -5.30 -8.42 -8.77
N LEU A 27 -5.47 -7.76 -7.62
CA LEU A 27 -5.58 -6.30 -7.58
C LEU A 27 -4.29 -5.64 -8.07
N ILE A 28 -3.12 -6.18 -7.68
CA ILE A 28 -1.81 -5.68 -8.11
C ILE A 28 -1.68 -5.86 -9.63
N ILE A 29 -1.97 -7.06 -10.15
CA ILE A 29 -1.91 -7.34 -11.59
C ILE A 29 -2.87 -6.44 -12.37
N GLN A 30 -4.09 -6.20 -11.87
CA GLN A 30 -5.04 -5.28 -12.48
C GLN A 30 -4.53 -3.83 -12.53
N GLN A 31 -3.86 -3.35 -11.47
CA GLN A 31 -3.24 -2.02 -11.50
C GLN A 31 -2.09 -1.95 -12.49
N VAL A 32 -1.22 -2.97 -12.55
CA VAL A 32 -0.11 -3.02 -13.53
C VAL A 32 -0.67 -3.03 -14.95
N LYS A 33 -1.73 -3.80 -15.21
CA LYS A 33 -2.38 -3.92 -16.52
C LYS A 33 -2.92 -2.59 -17.07
N LYS A 34 -3.17 -1.59 -16.21
CA LYS A 34 -3.54 -0.23 -16.64
C LYS A 34 -2.40 0.50 -17.36
N ARG A 35 -1.15 0.10 -17.13
CA ARG A 35 0.05 0.73 -17.71
C ARG A 35 0.89 -0.20 -18.58
N VAL A 36 0.81 -1.51 -18.36
CA VAL A 36 1.57 -2.53 -19.11
C VAL A 36 0.59 -3.47 -19.80
N THR A 37 0.67 -3.55 -21.13
CA THR A 37 -0.17 -4.43 -21.96
C THR A 37 0.51 -5.75 -22.31
N ASP A 38 1.82 -5.87 -22.10
CA ASP A 38 2.60 -7.06 -22.42
C ASP A 38 2.22 -8.22 -21.49
N SER A 39 1.65 -9.28 -22.07
CA SER A 39 1.21 -10.46 -21.32
C SER A 39 2.37 -11.25 -20.70
N SER A 40 3.56 -11.24 -21.30
CA SER A 40 4.72 -11.95 -20.78
C SER A 40 5.26 -11.31 -19.49
N VAL A 41 5.25 -9.97 -19.43
CA VAL A 41 5.65 -9.21 -18.24
C VAL A 41 4.62 -9.40 -17.12
N LEU A 42 3.33 -9.38 -17.45
CA LEU A 42 2.26 -9.62 -16.47
C LEU A 42 2.34 -11.04 -15.88
N GLU A 43 2.63 -12.04 -16.70
CA GLU A 43 2.81 -13.42 -16.25
C GLU A 43 4.06 -13.56 -15.37
N LEU A 44 5.16 -12.88 -15.72
CA LEU A 44 6.37 -12.86 -14.89
C LEU A 44 6.10 -12.24 -13.51
N ILE A 45 5.38 -11.12 -13.45
CA ILE A 45 5.01 -10.49 -12.18
C ILE A 45 4.10 -11.41 -11.37
N ARG A 46 3.14 -12.10 -12.01
CA ARG A 46 2.28 -13.10 -11.36
C ARG A 46 3.10 -14.22 -10.74
N GLN A 47 4.08 -14.76 -11.47
CA GLN A 47 5.00 -15.77 -10.94
C GLN A 47 5.82 -15.26 -9.76
N PHE A 48 6.33 -14.02 -9.81
CA PHE A 48 7.04 -13.41 -8.68
C PHE A 48 6.16 -13.19 -7.44
N LEU A 49 4.89 -12.86 -7.62
CA LEU A 49 3.94 -12.71 -6.52
C LEU A 49 3.60 -14.06 -5.88
N GLN A 50 3.46 -15.11 -6.69
CA GLN A 50 3.16 -16.48 -6.25
C GLN A 50 4.36 -17.23 -5.68
N SER A 51 5.60 -16.87 -6.05
CA SER A 51 6.78 -17.69 -5.81
C SER A 51 7.19 -17.85 -4.34
N GLY A 52 6.47 -17.27 -3.36
CA GLY A 52 6.82 -17.39 -1.95
C GLY A 52 8.14 -16.66 -1.61
N VAL A 53 8.40 -16.44 -0.32
CA VAL A 53 9.78 -16.28 0.15
C VAL A 53 10.18 -17.60 0.75
N MET A 54 11.45 -17.95 0.56
CA MET A 54 12.09 -19.01 1.32
C MET A 54 12.31 -18.50 2.75
N ILE A 55 11.52 -19.01 3.71
CA ILE A 55 11.74 -18.76 5.14
C ILE A 55 12.39 -20.02 5.71
N ASP A 56 13.60 -19.90 6.25
CA ASP A 56 14.36 -20.98 6.88
C ASP A 56 14.52 -22.26 6.01
N GLY A 57 14.80 -22.09 4.72
CA GLY A 57 15.11 -23.20 3.81
C GLY A 57 13.92 -24.06 3.39
N LYS A 58 12.68 -23.65 3.69
CA LYS A 58 11.45 -24.29 3.16
C LYS A 58 10.74 -23.33 2.21
N LEU A 59 10.37 -23.86 1.04
CA LEU A 59 9.50 -23.17 0.09
C LEU A 59 8.10 -23.08 0.71
N ALA A 60 7.72 -21.89 1.21
CA ALA A 60 6.35 -21.63 1.61
C ALA A 60 5.61 -21.01 0.41
N SER A 61 4.80 -21.82 -0.28
CA SER A 61 3.83 -21.31 -1.25
C SER A 61 2.86 -20.38 -0.54
N THR A 62 2.78 -19.12 -0.95
CA THR A 62 1.82 -18.16 -0.41
C THR A 62 0.65 -18.06 -1.37
N ASP A 63 -0.46 -18.72 -1.02
CA ASP A 63 -1.72 -18.62 -1.77
C ASP A 63 -2.36 -17.22 -1.64
N ILE A 64 -1.95 -16.43 -0.64
CA ILE A 64 -2.44 -15.08 -0.32
C ILE A 64 -1.28 -14.24 0.23
N GLY A 65 -1.12 -13.00 -0.23
CA GLY A 65 -0.11 -12.04 0.26
C GLY A 65 1.21 -12.04 -0.49
N SER A 66 1.89 -10.89 -0.56
CA SER A 66 3.26 -10.85 -1.07
C SER A 66 4.18 -11.28 0.07
N PRO A 67 5.04 -12.29 -0.14
CA PRO A 67 5.84 -12.82 0.92
C PRO A 67 6.97 -11.78 1.21
N GLN A 68 7.02 -11.28 2.45
CA GLN A 68 7.96 -10.22 2.86
C GLN A 68 9.41 -10.72 2.73
N GLY A 69 10.14 -10.19 1.74
CA GLY A 69 11.52 -10.59 1.44
C GLY A 69 11.79 -10.93 -0.03
N GLY A 70 10.75 -11.05 -0.86
CA GLY A 70 10.92 -11.07 -2.32
C GLY A 70 11.32 -9.69 -2.85
N VAL A 71 12.26 -9.63 -3.80
CA VAL A 71 12.75 -8.36 -4.41
C VAL A 71 11.60 -7.49 -4.96
N ILE A 72 10.47 -8.10 -5.33
CA ILE A 72 9.30 -7.40 -5.86
C ILE A 72 8.40 -6.78 -4.78
N SER A 73 8.52 -7.21 -3.52
CA SER A 73 7.60 -6.82 -2.43
C SER A 73 7.49 -5.29 -2.23
N PRO A 74 8.59 -4.50 -2.23
CA PRO A 74 8.49 -3.04 -2.13
C PRO A 74 7.80 -2.38 -3.33
N LEU A 75 7.95 -2.95 -4.53
CA LEU A 75 7.29 -2.44 -5.74
C LEU A 75 5.79 -2.76 -5.72
N SER A 76 5.44 -3.98 -5.34
CA SER A 76 4.06 -4.46 -5.18
C SER A 76 3.28 -3.62 -4.17
N ALA A 77 3.88 -3.30 -3.02
CA ALA A 77 3.33 -2.40 -2.03
C ALA A 77 3.03 -1.00 -2.62
N ASN A 78 3.96 -0.43 -3.38
CA ASN A 78 3.79 0.87 -4.00
C ASN A 78 2.68 0.89 -5.07
N ILE A 79 2.59 -0.15 -5.90
CA ILE A 79 1.54 -0.28 -6.91
C ILE A 79 0.17 -0.36 -6.25
N TYR A 80 0.08 -1.16 -5.18
CA TYR A 80 -1.16 -1.34 -4.44
C TYR A 80 -1.64 -0.05 -3.77
N LEU A 81 -0.72 0.68 -3.12
CA LEU A 81 -1.03 1.88 -2.36
C LEU A 81 -1.18 3.14 -3.23
N ASP A 82 -0.83 3.10 -4.53
CA ASP A 82 -1.01 4.24 -5.45
C ASP A 82 -2.47 4.73 -5.47
N ALA A 83 -3.44 3.81 -5.53
CA ALA A 83 -4.86 4.17 -5.53
C ALA A 83 -5.29 4.85 -4.23
N PHE A 84 -4.76 4.41 -3.09
CA PHE A 84 -4.98 5.04 -1.78
C PHE A 84 -4.36 6.44 -1.74
N ASP A 85 -3.12 6.58 -2.18
CA ASP A 85 -2.39 7.86 -2.19
C ASP A 85 -3.12 8.91 -3.02
N GLN A 86 -3.60 8.53 -4.21
CA GLN A 86 -4.38 9.43 -5.07
C GLN A 86 -5.71 9.81 -4.42
N ALA A 87 -6.46 8.83 -3.88
CA ALA A 87 -7.74 9.09 -3.24
C ALA A 87 -7.64 10.02 -2.02
N MET A 88 -6.54 9.93 -1.27
CA MET A 88 -6.27 10.82 -0.14
C MET A 88 -5.83 12.21 -0.61
N ARG A 89 -5.01 12.30 -1.66
CA ARG A 89 -4.58 13.56 -2.29
C ARG A 89 -5.77 14.34 -2.86
N ASP A 90 -6.69 13.67 -3.56
CA ASP A 90 -7.90 14.26 -4.14
C ASP A 90 -8.83 14.86 -3.07
N ARG A 91 -8.77 14.32 -1.85
CA ARG A 91 -9.49 14.85 -0.67
C ARG A 91 -8.75 15.99 0.04
N GLY A 92 -7.59 16.41 -0.48
CA GLY A 92 -6.78 17.50 0.06
C GLY A 92 -5.90 17.10 1.26
N HIS A 93 -5.74 15.80 1.54
CA HIS A 93 -4.83 15.35 2.59
C HIS A 93 -3.36 15.51 2.17
N ARG A 94 -2.52 15.86 3.14
CA ARG A 94 -1.07 15.94 2.95
C ARG A 94 -0.43 14.71 3.55
N ILE A 95 0.04 13.83 2.68
CA ILE A 95 0.56 12.51 3.02
C ILE A 95 2.04 12.46 2.71
N VAL A 96 2.80 11.81 3.58
CA VAL A 96 4.16 11.34 3.30
C VAL A 96 4.12 9.84 3.50
N ARG A 97 4.53 9.08 2.48
CA ARG A 97 4.60 7.62 2.55
C ARG A 97 6.00 7.14 2.18
N TYR A 98 6.53 6.21 2.94
CA TYR A 98 7.76 5.51 2.65
C TYR A 98 7.54 4.02 2.86
N ALA A 99 7.47 3.26 1.76
CA ALA A 99 7.03 1.87 1.79
C ALA A 99 5.66 1.71 2.51
N ASP A 100 5.65 1.04 3.66
CA ASP A 100 4.53 0.82 4.57
C ASP A 100 4.23 1.98 5.51
N ASP A 101 5.21 2.83 5.82
CA ASP A 101 5.05 3.92 6.78
C ASP A 101 4.29 5.07 6.15
N ILE A 102 3.11 5.40 6.69
CA ILE A 102 2.25 6.48 6.21
C ILE A 102 2.05 7.52 7.31
N LEU A 103 2.45 8.76 6.99
CA LEU A 103 2.21 9.93 7.82
C LEU A 103 1.19 10.86 7.16
N ILE A 104 0.05 11.10 7.82
CA ILE A 104 -0.95 12.07 7.38
C ILE A 104 -0.85 13.34 8.23
N LEU A 105 -0.46 14.44 7.61
CA LEU A 105 -0.19 15.71 8.29
C LEU A 105 -1.46 16.57 8.38
N CYS A 106 -1.85 16.95 9.60
CA CYS A 106 -3.10 17.64 9.91
C CYS A 106 -2.88 18.93 10.71
N ARG A 107 -3.79 19.90 10.56
CA ARG A 107 -3.78 21.17 11.31
C ARG A 107 -4.33 21.05 12.73
N SER A 108 -5.24 20.11 12.98
CA SER A 108 -5.92 19.94 14.27
C SER A 108 -6.11 18.46 14.61
N ALA A 109 -6.22 18.16 15.91
CA ALA A 109 -6.49 16.80 16.39
C ALA A 109 -7.80 16.23 15.81
N LYS A 110 -8.86 17.05 15.73
CA LYS A 110 -10.14 16.63 15.10
C LYS A 110 -9.98 16.33 13.61
N GLY A 111 -9.11 17.06 12.91
CA GLY A 111 -8.76 16.78 11.51
C GLY A 111 -7.99 15.48 11.36
N ALA A 112 -7.05 15.20 12.28
CA ALA A 112 -6.30 13.95 12.32
C ALA A 112 -7.23 12.74 12.53
N GLN A 113 -8.18 12.83 13.48
CA GLN A 113 -9.15 11.77 13.72
C GLN A 113 -9.99 11.45 12.48
N ARG A 114 -10.50 12.47 11.79
CA ARG A 114 -11.23 12.28 10.53
C ARG A 114 -10.36 11.71 9.41
N ALA A 115 -9.11 12.17 9.33
CA ALA A 115 -8.18 11.65 8.33
C ALA A 115 -7.89 10.16 8.54
N LEU A 116 -7.75 9.73 9.79
CA LEU A 116 -7.62 8.31 10.15
C LEU A 116 -8.86 7.52 9.74
N GLU A 117 -10.07 7.99 10.08
CA GLU A 117 -11.32 7.32 9.69
C GLU A 117 -11.46 7.17 8.17
N VAL A 118 -11.15 8.23 7.42
CA VAL A 118 -11.16 8.21 5.95
C VAL A 118 -10.11 7.24 5.42
N ALA A 119 -8.88 7.28 5.94
CA ALA A 119 -7.81 6.41 5.51
C ALA A 119 -8.15 4.94 5.76
N THR A 120 -8.61 4.59 6.95
CA THR A 120 -9.06 3.23 7.29
C THR A 120 -10.19 2.77 6.39
N LYS A 121 -11.16 3.63 6.06
CA LYS A 121 -12.26 3.30 5.14
C LYS A 121 -11.81 3.10 3.69
N LEU A 122 -10.82 3.87 3.23
CA LEU A 122 -10.25 3.70 1.90
C LEU A 122 -9.45 2.40 1.84
N LEU A 123 -8.58 2.17 2.82
CA LEU A 123 -7.80 0.94 2.92
C LEU A 123 -8.70 -0.29 3.04
N SER A 124 -9.78 -0.24 3.84
CA SER A 124 -10.71 -1.37 3.92
C SER A 124 -11.43 -1.63 2.61
N ARG A 125 -11.75 -0.60 1.81
CA ARG A 125 -12.30 -0.79 0.46
C ARG A 125 -11.28 -1.35 -0.53
N THR A 126 -10.02 -0.94 -0.42
CA THR A 126 -8.95 -1.43 -1.28
C THR A 126 -8.56 -2.87 -0.90
N LEU A 127 -8.55 -3.20 0.40
CA LEU A 127 -8.25 -4.52 0.97
C LEU A 127 -9.43 -5.49 0.86
N SER A 128 -10.66 -4.99 0.91
CA SER A 128 -11.89 -5.78 0.84
C SER A 128 -12.55 -5.74 -0.55
N TYR A 129 -11.73 -5.84 -1.59
CA TYR A 129 -12.19 -6.48 -2.82
C TYR A 129 -12.34 -8.01 -2.64
N ARG A 130 -12.57 -8.49 -1.40
CA ARG A 130 -13.76 -9.25 -1.00
C ARG A 130 -13.94 -9.19 0.53
#